data_AF-A0AB35BBH9-F1
#
_entry.id   AF-A0AB35BBH9-F1
#
_cell.length_a   1.000
_cell.length_b   1.000
_cell.length_c   1.000
_cell.angle_alpha   90.00
_cell.angle_beta   90.00
_cell.angle_gamma   90.00
#
_symmetry.space_group_name_H-M   'P 1'
#
loop_
_entity.id
_entity.type
_entity.pdbx_description
1 polymer ?
#
loop_
_entity_poly.entity_id
_entity_poly.type
_entity_poly.pdbx_seq_one_letter_code
_entity_poly.pdbx_strand_id
1 'polypeptide(L)'
;MRYLRLSADYLEPSLVDPQAGRSTAAELGLSEALSQRIEDWNEQYQQIIALTMPERAAEEIRSVIASLDSEGRELARDIVAETPGGAKVEYFSEGLLKLYRELP
;
A
#
# COMPACT_ATOMS: atom_id res chain seq x y z
N MET A 1 -9.85 -15.75 7.05
CA MET A 1 -8.54 -15.29 6.57
C MET A 1 -8.73 -14.59 5.22
N ARG A 2 -8.47 -13.29 5.17
CA ARG A 2 -8.58 -12.48 3.94
C ARG A 2 -7.25 -12.48 3.18
N TYR A 3 -7.30 -12.27 1.87
CA TYR A 3 -6.10 -12.06 1.05
C TYR A 3 -6.19 -10.67 0.46
N LEU A 4 -5.26 -9.80 0.81
CA LEU A 4 -5.32 -8.39 0.43
C LEU A 4 -4.07 -8.00 -0.35
N ARG A 5 -4.23 -7.07 -1.28
CA ARG A 5 -3.14 -6.30 -1.86
C ARG A 5 -3.28 -4.86 -1.43
N LEU A 6 -2.23 -4.31 -0.83
CA LEU A 6 -2.05 -2.88 -0.61
C LEU A 6 -1.29 -2.29 -1.80
N SER A 7 -1.84 -1.27 -2.43
CA SER A 7 -1.13 -0.41 -3.38
C SER A 7 -1.60 1.03 -3.26
N ALA A 8 -0.79 1.97 -3.71
CA ALA A 8 -1.23 3.34 -3.83
C ALA A 8 -2.16 3.46 -5.04
N ASP A 9 -3.11 4.39 -5.02
CA ASP A 9 -4.05 4.64 -6.10
C ASP A 9 -4.50 6.11 -6.08
N TYR A 10 -4.95 6.61 -7.23
CA TYR A 10 -5.25 8.02 -7.47
C TYR A 10 -6.40 8.58 -6.62
N LEU A 11 -7.32 7.73 -6.15
CA LEU A 11 -8.50 8.18 -5.42
C LEU A 11 -8.40 7.86 -3.93
N GLU A 12 -8.09 6.61 -3.62
CA GLU A 12 -8.04 6.08 -2.25
C GLU A 12 -6.99 4.97 -2.20
N PRO A 13 -6.35 4.71 -1.04
CA PRO A 13 -5.46 3.56 -0.91
C PRO A 13 -6.16 2.27 -1.34
N SER A 14 -5.53 1.53 -2.25
CA SER A 14 -6.11 0.33 -2.82
C SER A 14 -5.84 -0.85 -1.89
N LEU A 15 -6.86 -1.23 -1.11
CA LEU A 15 -6.89 -2.48 -0.33
C LEU A 15 -7.80 -3.47 -1.06
N VAL A 16 -7.23 -4.26 -1.96
CA VAL A 16 -8.00 -5.15 -2.85
C VAL A 16 -7.90 -6.59 -2.37
N ASP A 17 -9.06 -7.20 -2.11
CA ASP A 17 -9.17 -8.65 -2.05
C ASP A 17 -9.37 -9.21 -3.46
N PRO A 18 -8.51 -10.08 -3.99
CA PRO A 18 -8.66 -10.65 -5.33
C PRO A 18 -9.98 -11.42 -5.54
N GLN A 19 -10.63 -11.88 -4.48
CA GLN A 19 -11.89 -12.62 -4.52
C GLN A 19 -13.11 -11.72 -4.26
N ALA A 20 -12.97 -10.70 -3.41
CA ALA A 20 -14.09 -9.85 -2.98
C ALA A 20 -14.08 -8.43 -3.57
N GLY A 21 -13.01 -8.02 -4.24
CA GLY A 21 -12.84 -6.68 -4.81
C GLY A 21 -12.21 -5.69 -3.82
N ARG A 22 -12.41 -4.40 -4.07
CA ARG A 22 -11.92 -3.33 -3.18
C ARG A 22 -12.56 -3.44 -1.80
N SER A 23 -11.78 -3.17 -0.77
CA SER A 23 -12.21 -3.04 0.62
C SER A 23 -11.67 -1.73 1.17
N THR A 24 -12.35 -1.21 2.19
CA THR A 24 -11.91 -0.04 2.95
C THR A 24 -11.28 -0.47 4.28
N ALA A 25 -10.51 0.41 4.90
CA ALA A 25 -9.94 0.16 6.23
C ALA A 25 -11.04 -0.14 7.28
N ALA A 26 -12.19 0.54 7.19
CA ALA A 26 -13.34 0.31 8.05
C ALA A 26 -13.96 -1.09 7.85
N GLU A 27 -14.12 -1.57 6.60
CA GLU A 27 -14.64 -2.92 6.30
C GLU A 27 -13.68 -4.05 6.73
N LEU A 28 -12.39 -3.72 6.86
CA LEU A 28 -11.35 -4.60 7.39
C LEU A 28 -11.24 -4.54 8.91
N GLY A 29 -11.92 -3.59 9.57
CA GLY A 29 -11.89 -3.41 11.02
C GLY A 29 -10.55 -2.86 11.53
N LEU A 30 -9.83 -2.11 10.71
CA LEU A 30 -8.57 -1.46 11.10
C LEU A 30 -8.82 -0.28 12.03
N SER A 31 -7.83 0.06 12.85
CA SER A 31 -7.89 1.24 13.70
C SER A 31 -7.92 2.53 12.88
N GLU A 32 -8.48 3.60 13.46
CA GLU A 32 -8.48 4.94 12.86
C GLU A 32 -7.05 5.43 12.63
N ALA A 33 -6.14 5.13 13.56
CA ALA A 33 -4.72 5.48 13.46
C ALA A 33 -4.04 4.80 12.25
N LEU A 34 -4.29 3.50 12.04
CA LEU A 34 -3.75 2.80 10.88
C LEU A 34 -4.41 3.28 9.58
N SER A 35 -5.72 3.53 9.60
CA SER A 35 -6.45 4.09 8.46
C SER A 35 -5.84 5.41 8.00
N GLN A 36 -5.62 6.34 8.93
CA GLN A 36 -5.00 7.63 8.63
C GLN A 36 -3.59 7.48 8.05
N ARG A 37 -2.76 6.59 8.62
CA ARG A 37 -1.41 6.34 8.10
C ARG A 37 -1.43 5.80 6.66
N ILE A 38 -2.40 4.95 6.32
CA ILE A 38 -2.55 4.43 4.97
C ILE A 38 -2.96 5.56 4.00
N GLU A 39 -3.84 6.47 4.42
CA GLU A 39 -4.24 7.64 3.65
C GLU A 39 -3.07 8.60 3.42
N ASP A 40 -2.34 8.97 4.49
CA ASP A 40 -1.16 9.85 4.42
C ASP A 40 -0.09 9.27 3.50
N TRP A 41 0.15 7.96 3.59
CA TRP A 41 1.08 7.25 2.70
C TRP A 41 0.63 7.30 1.24
N ASN A 42 -0.67 7.09 0.97
CA ASN A 42 -1.21 7.16 -0.38
C ASN A 42 -1.13 8.58 -0.96
N GLU A 43 -1.37 9.62 -0.14
CA GLU A 43 -1.23 11.01 -0.53
C GLU A 43 0.22 11.33 -0.92
N GLN A 44 1.19 10.90 -0.12
CA GLN A 44 2.61 11.09 -0.44
C GLN A 44 3.02 10.35 -1.72
N TYR A 45 2.38 9.23 -2.04
CA TYR A 45 2.64 8.48 -3.26
C TYR A 45 2.11 9.19 -4.52
N GLN A 46 1.12 10.08 -4.42
CA GLN A 46 0.51 10.74 -5.60
C GLN A 46 1.53 11.45 -6.48
N GLN A 47 2.55 12.06 -5.86
CA GLN A 47 3.64 12.70 -6.58
C GLN A 47 4.47 11.72 -7.43
N ILE A 48 4.49 10.43 -7.08
CA ILE A 48 5.18 9.37 -7.81
C ILE A 48 4.28 8.79 -8.90
N ILE A 49 2.99 8.57 -8.63
CA ILE A 49 2.08 7.93 -9.58
C ILE A 49 1.96 8.76 -10.86
N ALA A 50 1.94 10.09 -10.73
CA ALA A 50 1.87 11.02 -11.86
C ALA A 50 3.13 11.06 -12.74
N LEU A 51 4.27 10.53 -12.27
CA LEU A 51 5.54 10.56 -13.01
C LEU A 51 5.62 9.48 -14.08
N THR A 52 6.30 9.81 -15.17
CA THR A 52 6.70 8.88 -16.22
C THR A 52 7.83 7.96 -15.75
N MET A 53 8.03 6.83 -16.44
CA MET A 53 9.10 5.88 -16.11
C MET A 53 10.51 6.49 -16.10
N PRO A 54 10.91 7.37 -17.04
CA PRO A 54 12.19 8.06 -16.97
C PRO A 54 12.35 8.94 -15.73
N GLU A 55 11.30 9.67 -15.35
CA GLU A 55 11.32 10.52 -14.14
C GLU A 55 11.45 9.67 -12.87
N ARG A 56 10.76 8.53 -12.81
CA ARG A 56 10.90 7.55 -11.71
C ARG A 56 12.30 6.94 -11.62
N ALA A 57 13.06 6.93 -12.71
CA ALA A 57 14.42 6.41 -12.75
C ALA A 57 15.47 7.43 -12.27
N ALA A 58 15.09 8.70 -12.08
CA ALA A 58 15.96 9.72 -11.50
C ALA A 58 16.38 9.32 -10.07
N GLU A 59 17.61 9.64 -9.68
CA GLU A 59 18.21 9.14 -8.43
C GLU A 59 17.47 9.62 -7.19
N GLU A 60 17.13 10.91 -7.18
CA GLU A 60 16.34 11.57 -6.16
C GLU A 60 14.95 10.93 -6.01
N ILE A 61 14.29 10.61 -7.13
CA ILE A 61 12.97 9.99 -7.12
C ILE A 61 13.05 8.53 -6.64
N ARG A 62 14.10 7.78 -7.03
CA ARG A 62 14.31 6.42 -6.54
C ARG A 62 14.47 6.35 -5.02
N SER A 63 15.11 7.35 -4.40
CA SER A 63 15.20 7.41 -2.94
C SER A 63 13.84 7.63 -2.29
N VAL A 64 13.01 8.50 -2.87
CA VAL A 64 11.63 8.73 -2.40
C VAL A 64 10.79 7.46 -2.54
N ILE A 65 10.82 6.81 -3.71
CA ILE A 65 10.13 5.55 -3.96
C ILE A 65 10.58 4.48 -2.94
N ALA A 66 11.89 4.36 -2.68
CA ALA A 66 12.39 3.38 -1.73
C ALA A 66 11.88 3.61 -0.29
N SER A 67 11.75 4.88 0.13
CA SER A 67 11.20 5.26 1.43
C SER A 67 9.71 4.89 1.52
N LEU A 68 8.92 5.33 0.53
CA LEU A 68 7.47 5.06 0.46
C LEU A 68 7.18 3.57 0.35
N ASP A 69 8.01 2.82 -0.37
CA ASP A 69 7.89 1.36 -0.47
C ASP A 69 8.23 0.67 0.85
N SER A 70 9.13 1.24 1.65
CA SER A 70 9.41 0.72 2.99
C SER A 70 8.22 0.90 3.91
N GLU A 71 7.65 2.10 3.92
CA GLU A 71 6.44 2.40 4.68
C GLU A 71 5.25 1.55 4.23
N GLY A 72 5.03 1.40 2.91
CA GLY A 72 3.97 0.55 2.37
C GLY A 72 4.10 -0.92 2.81
N ARG A 73 5.32 -1.44 2.95
CA ARG A 73 5.55 -2.79 3.51
C ARG A 73 5.29 -2.85 5.01
N GLU A 74 5.62 -1.80 5.77
CA GLU A 74 5.29 -1.73 7.19
C GLU A 74 3.78 -1.66 7.41
N LEU A 75 3.08 -0.82 6.65
CA LEU A 75 1.61 -0.75 6.65
C LEU A 75 0.98 -2.11 6.33
N ALA A 76 1.50 -2.83 5.34
CA ALA A 76 1.01 -4.17 5.02
C ALA A 76 1.15 -5.15 6.21
N ARG A 77 2.23 -5.06 7.00
CA ARG A 77 2.39 -5.87 8.23
C ARG A 77 1.42 -5.42 9.33
N ASP A 78 1.25 -4.12 9.50
CA ASP A 78 0.31 -3.57 10.50
C ASP A 78 -1.13 -3.97 10.17
N ILE A 79 -1.52 -3.99 8.89
CA ILE A 79 -2.82 -4.49 8.43
C ILE A 79 -2.99 -5.97 8.78
N VAL A 80 -1.97 -6.81 8.59
CA VAL A 80 -2.02 -8.23 9.00
C VAL A 80 -2.30 -8.35 10.50
N ALA A 81 -1.64 -7.53 11.32
CA ALA A 81 -1.78 -7.56 12.77
C ALA A 81 -3.15 -7.07 13.27
N GLU A 82 -3.74 -6.07 12.60
CA GLU A 82 -5.01 -5.48 13.02
C GLU A 82 -6.25 -6.15 12.40
N THR A 83 -6.13 -6.87 11.29
CA THR A 83 -7.29 -7.47 10.61
C THR A 83 -7.92 -8.62 11.42
N PRO A 84 -9.18 -8.51 11.89
CA PRO A 84 -9.84 -9.58 12.62
C PRO A 84 -10.03 -10.84 11.77
N GLY A 85 -9.74 -12.01 12.36
CA GLY A 85 -9.81 -13.29 11.63
C GLY A 85 -8.65 -13.55 10.66
N GLY A 86 -7.62 -12.70 10.72
CA GLY A 86 -6.34 -12.82 10.02
C GLY A 86 -6.40 -12.40 8.55
N ALA A 87 -5.28 -11.86 8.08
CA ALA A 87 -5.07 -11.52 6.68
C ALA A 87 -3.69 -11.99 6.19
N LYS A 88 -3.59 -12.25 4.90
CA LYS A 88 -2.32 -12.21 4.17
C LYS A 88 -2.33 -10.97 3.31
N VAL A 89 -1.33 -10.10 3.46
CA VAL A 89 -1.24 -8.85 2.71
C VAL A 89 -0.02 -8.90 1.80
N GLU A 90 -0.24 -8.70 0.50
CA GLU A 90 0.80 -8.38 -0.47
C GLU A 90 0.92 -6.86 -0.64
N TYR A 91 2.13 -6.38 -0.89
CA TYR A 91 2.37 -4.97 -1.19
C TYR A 91 2.76 -4.80 -2.66
N PHE A 92 2.13 -3.88 -3.38
CA PHE A 92 2.53 -3.50 -4.73
C PHE A 92 3.08 -2.06 -4.73
N SER A 93 4.34 -1.94 -5.14
CA SER A 93 5.00 -0.65 -5.36
C SER A 93 4.53 -0.07 -6.69
N GLU A 94 3.80 1.04 -6.63
CA GLU A 94 3.38 1.78 -7.83
C GLU A 94 4.55 2.48 -8.51
N GLY A 95 5.59 2.87 -7.75
CA GLY A 95 6.77 3.54 -8.26
C GLY A 95 7.68 2.60 -9.06
N LEU A 96 7.84 1.36 -8.58
CA LEU A 96 8.63 0.33 -9.24
C LEU A 96 7.80 -0.61 -10.13
N LEU A 97 6.47 -0.49 -10.08
CA LEU A 97 5.53 -1.42 -10.71
C LEU A 97 5.82 -2.88 -10.34
N LYS A 98 6.04 -3.12 -9.04
CA LYS A 98 6.56 -4.39 -8.53
C LYS A 98 5.76 -4.91 -7.34
N LEU A 99 5.41 -6.19 -7.41
CA LEU A 99 4.75 -6.92 -6.32
C LEU A 99 5.76 -7.52 -5.34
N TYR A 100 5.50 -7.32 -4.05
CA TYR A 100 6.20 -7.91 -2.91
C TYR A 100 5.21 -8.83 -2.17
N ARG A 101 5.47 -10.13 -2.24
CA ARG A 101 4.61 -11.16 -1.64
C ARG A 101 5.04 -11.49 -0.23
N GLU A 102 4.05 -11.82 0.60
CA GLU A 102 4.21 -12.43 1.93
C GLU A 102 5.21 -11.68 2.81
N LEU A 103 4.77 -10.54 3.31
CA LEU A 103 5.47 -9.85 4.39
C LEU A 103 5.23 -10.67 5.69
N PRO A 104 6.30 -11.06 6.40
CA PRO A 104 6.18 -11.89 7.60
C PRO A 104 5.42 -11.18 8.72
#